data_AF-A0A976LEN3-F1
#
_entry.id   AF-A0A976LEN3-F1
#
_cell.length_a   1.000
_cell.length_b   1.000
_cell.length_c   1.000
_cell.angle_alpha   90.00
_cell.angle_beta   90.00
_cell.angle_gamma   90.00
#
_symmetry.space_group_name_H-M   'P 1'
#
loop_
_entity.id
_entity.type
_entity.pdbx_description
1 polymer ?
#
loop_
_entity_poly.entity_id
_entity_poly.type
_entity_poly.pdbx_seq_one_letter_code
_entity_poly.pdbx_strand_id
1 'polypeptide(L)'
;ITANYPGDTYNQPSTSNTLTLTVTNSQATSTTSLTAAPATVQQGTPITFTAHVSGNTVVGQFPTGNVSFKEGTIILANGPLDANQNATFTTNQLTPGTHVITASYLGDASNVGSSSAPVTVTVTAINSPPSSINLSYTPSDPTSSNTPITVTASVSGFQNTQGPIPTGSVTFFDGNTQIQTVPLNNGVASMQKTFSSGGHSLGASYTSTNGYAPSSAQGIVLKIP
;
A
#
# COMPACT_ATOMS: atom_id res chain seq x y z
N ILE A 1 -21.74 54.81 5.83
CA ILE A 1 -21.10 55.51 6.96
C ILE A 1 -21.50 56.98 6.89
N THR A 2 -21.97 57.57 8.00
CA THR A 2 -22.33 58.99 8.11
C THR A 2 -21.73 59.55 9.38
N ALA A 3 -21.32 60.81 9.36
CA ALA A 3 -20.96 61.54 10.56
C ALA A 3 -22.15 62.40 10.98
N ASN A 4 -22.44 62.44 12.29
CA ASN A 4 -23.49 63.27 12.83
C ASN A 4 -22.92 64.27 13.83
N TYR A 5 -23.20 65.54 13.60
CA TYR A 5 -22.86 66.62 14.51
C TYR A 5 -24.15 67.13 15.16
N PRO A 6 -24.30 67.02 16.49
CA PRO A 6 -25.55 67.34 17.18
C PRO A 6 -25.80 68.85 17.33
N GLY A 7 -24.92 69.71 16.81
CA GLY A 7 -24.99 71.16 17.01
C GLY A 7 -24.22 71.63 18.25
N ASP A 8 -24.06 72.94 18.37
CA ASP A 8 -23.60 73.61 19.58
C ASP A 8 -24.33 74.95 19.79
N THR A 9 -23.87 75.75 20.76
CA THR A 9 -24.45 77.03 21.13
C THR A 9 -24.53 78.03 19.96
N TYR A 10 -23.71 77.86 18.93
CA TYR A 10 -23.62 78.79 17.80
C TYR A 10 -23.97 78.16 16.45
N ASN A 11 -24.06 76.82 16.36
CA ASN A 11 -24.22 76.08 15.12
C ASN A 11 -25.33 75.03 15.21
N GLN A 12 -26.19 74.97 14.19
CA GLN A 12 -27.27 73.98 14.14
C GLN A 12 -26.74 72.55 13.90
N PRO A 13 -27.48 71.52 14.35
CA PRO A 13 -27.14 70.13 14.06
C PRO A 13 -27.07 69.87 12.56
N SER A 14 -26.18 68.98 12.15
CA SER A 14 -26.10 68.52 10.76
C SER A 14 -25.58 67.10 10.67
N THR A 15 -26.02 66.40 9.63
CA THR A 15 -25.53 65.07 9.27
C THR A 15 -24.81 65.17 7.94
N SER A 16 -23.66 64.49 7.82
CA SER A 16 -22.96 64.41 6.55
C SER A 16 -23.79 63.66 5.50
N ASN A 17 -23.42 63.79 4.24
CA ASN A 17 -23.83 62.85 3.22
C ASN A 17 -23.39 61.41 3.57
N THR A 18 -24.13 60.43 3.08
CA THR A 18 -23.78 59.01 3.26
C THR A 18 -22.56 58.65 2.41
N LEU A 19 -21.49 58.22 3.07
CA LEU A 19 -20.36 57.55 2.44
C LEU A 19 -20.65 56.05 2.33
N THR A 20 -20.76 55.55 1.11
CA THR A 20 -20.83 54.11 0.85
C THR A 20 -19.43 53.54 0.82
N LEU A 21 -19.09 52.70 1.81
CA LEU A 21 -17.87 51.90 1.81
C LEU A 21 -18.23 50.49 1.32
N THR A 22 -17.66 50.08 0.20
CA THR A 22 -17.76 48.69 -0.26
C THR A 22 -16.55 47.93 0.25
N VAL A 23 -16.77 46.98 1.16
CA VAL A 23 -15.73 46.02 1.59
C VAL A 23 -15.87 44.79 0.69
N THR A 24 -14.94 44.62 -0.25
CA THR A 24 -14.85 43.40 -1.04
C THR A 24 -13.99 42.39 -0.32
N ASN A 25 -14.56 41.25 0.10
CA ASN A 25 -13.79 40.08 0.50
C ASN A 25 -13.18 39.44 -0.76
N SER A 26 -12.03 39.95 -1.21
CA SER A 26 -11.25 39.26 -2.24
C SER A 26 -10.40 38.19 -1.59
N GLN A 27 -10.60 36.92 -1.96
CA GLN A 27 -9.67 35.86 -1.61
C GLN A 27 -8.31 36.10 -2.27
N ALA A 28 -7.23 35.87 -1.52
CA ALA A 28 -5.88 35.86 -2.03
C ALA A 28 -5.61 34.60 -2.87
N THR A 29 -4.76 34.71 -3.89
CA THR A 29 -4.27 33.53 -4.62
C THR A 29 -3.35 32.69 -3.73
N SER A 30 -3.50 31.36 -3.79
CA SER A 30 -2.54 30.43 -3.21
C SER A 30 -1.80 29.62 -4.27
N THR A 31 -0.70 28.98 -3.86
CA THR A 31 0.05 28.02 -4.67
C THR A 31 0.30 26.76 -3.86
N THR A 32 0.08 25.59 -4.48
CA THR A 32 0.36 24.29 -3.86
C THR A 32 1.57 23.66 -4.53
N SER A 33 2.53 23.21 -3.74
CA SER A 33 3.61 22.31 -4.19
C SER A 33 3.41 20.93 -3.59
N LEU A 34 3.88 19.89 -4.27
CA LEU A 34 3.81 18.50 -3.82
C LEU A 34 5.18 17.87 -3.98
N THR A 35 5.57 17.07 -2.98
CA THR A 35 6.76 16.22 -3.01
C THR A 35 6.41 14.82 -2.52
N ALA A 36 7.20 13.83 -2.92
CA ALA A 36 7.08 12.45 -2.46
C ALA A 36 8.44 11.87 -2.09
N ALA A 37 8.50 11.13 -1.00
CA ALA A 37 9.72 10.46 -0.55
C ALA A 37 9.41 9.08 0.06
N PRO A 38 10.10 8.00 -0.38
CA PRO A 38 10.96 7.93 -1.57
C PRO A 38 10.15 7.99 -2.88
N ALA A 39 10.78 8.41 -4.00
CA ALA A 39 10.12 8.43 -5.31
C ALA A 39 10.01 7.05 -5.98
N THR A 40 10.86 6.10 -5.57
CA THR A 40 10.80 4.71 -6.03
C THR A 40 10.90 3.79 -4.82
N VAL A 41 9.97 2.84 -4.70
CA VAL A 41 9.93 1.86 -3.61
C VAL A 41 9.50 0.49 -4.12
N GLN A 42 9.80 -0.56 -3.36
CA GLN A 42 9.19 -1.87 -3.58
C GLN A 42 7.79 -1.92 -2.97
N GLN A 43 6.88 -2.67 -3.58
CA GLN A 43 5.52 -2.89 -3.08
C GLN A 43 5.50 -3.23 -1.58
N GLY A 44 4.57 -2.62 -0.84
CA GLY A 44 4.45 -2.77 0.61
C GLY A 44 5.35 -1.83 1.43
N THR A 45 6.26 -1.10 0.78
CA THR A 45 7.07 -0.05 1.43
C THR A 45 6.29 1.28 1.45
N PRO A 46 6.33 2.05 2.55
CA PRO A 46 5.63 3.33 2.63
C PRO A 46 6.28 4.42 1.76
N ILE A 47 5.43 5.22 1.11
CA ILE A 47 5.76 6.50 0.47
C ILE A 47 5.03 7.60 1.24
N THR A 48 5.73 8.68 1.56
CA THR A 48 5.13 9.88 2.16
C THR A 48 5.06 10.99 1.12
N PHE A 49 3.85 11.51 0.92
CA PHE A 49 3.55 12.69 0.13
C PHE A 49 3.38 13.89 1.05
N THR A 50 4.02 15.00 0.70
CA THR A 50 3.91 16.27 1.43
C THR A 50 3.49 17.37 0.48
N ALA A 51 2.31 17.91 0.71
CA ALA A 51 1.81 19.08 0.00
C ALA A 51 2.03 20.33 0.86
N HIS A 52 2.63 21.37 0.31
CA HIS A 52 2.81 22.66 0.95
C HIS A 52 1.96 23.71 0.24
N VAL A 53 1.19 24.49 0.99
CA VAL A 53 0.31 25.53 0.44
C VAL A 53 0.75 26.91 0.92
N SER A 54 1.32 27.71 0.02
CA SER A 54 1.63 29.11 0.32
C SER A 54 0.50 30.02 -0.13
N GLY A 55 0.10 30.95 0.76
CA GLY A 55 -0.83 32.04 0.46
C GLY A 55 -0.09 33.37 0.26
N ASN A 56 -0.83 34.41 -0.12
CA ASN A 56 -0.26 35.75 -0.26
C ASN A 56 0.02 36.36 1.13
N THR A 57 1.30 36.57 1.44
CA THR A 57 1.78 37.09 2.72
C THR A 57 1.37 38.55 2.99
N VAL A 58 0.93 39.31 1.96
CA VAL A 58 0.54 40.72 2.08
C VAL A 58 -0.63 40.91 3.04
N VAL A 59 -1.47 39.89 3.24
CA VAL A 59 -2.65 39.95 4.13
C VAL A 59 -2.43 39.23 5.47
N GLY A 60 -1.27 38.60 5.68
CA GLY A 60 -0.99 37.83 6.91
C GLY A 60 -1.92 36.62 7.14
N GLN A 61 -2.68 36.21 6.13
CA GLN A 61 -3.65 35.11 6.22
C GLN A 61 -3.06 33.85 5.60
N PHE A 62 -2.47 33.00 6.44
CA PHE A 62 -1.97 31.70 6.02
C PHE A 62 -3.13 30.80 5.59
N PRO A 63 -2.96 30.02 4.51
CA PRO A 63 -3.95 29.03 4.09
C PRO A 63 -4.28 28.05 5.22
N THR A 64 -5.56 27.80 5.41
CA THR A 64 -6.12 26.84 6.36
C THR A 64 -7.00 25.83 5.63
N GLY A 65 -7.39 24.75 6.31
CA GLY A 65 -8.27 23.72 5.75
C GLY A 65 -7.50 22.50 5.26
N ASN A 66 -7.99 21.87 4.20
CA ASN A 66 -7.54 20.54 3.78
C ASN A 66 -6.98 20.53 2.36
N VAL A 67 -6.05 19.59 2.13
CA VAL A 67 -5.53 19.20 0.82
C VAL A 67 -5.99 17.79 0.49
N SER A 68 -6.51 17.60 -0.71
CA SER A 68 -6.80 16.29 -1.29
C SER A 68 -5.63 15.77 -2.11
N PHE A 69 -5.11 14.59 -1.79
CA PHE A 69 -4.12 13.86 -2.59
C PHE A 69 -4.85 12.95 -3.58
N LYS A 70 -4.51 13.05 -4.86
CA LYS A 70 -5.26 12.41 -5.94
C LYS A 70 -4.36 11.71 -6.96
N GLU A 71 -4.83 10.57 -7.45
CA GLU A 71 -4.33 9.94 -8.66
C GLU A 71 -5.40 10.10 -9.75
N GLY A 72 -5.15 10.98 -10.73
CA GLY A 72 -6.18 11.41 -11.67
C GLY A 72 -7.40 12.00 -10.94
N THR A 73 -8.57 11.37 -11.09
CA THR A 73 -9.81 11.77 -10.41
C THR A 73 -10.05 11.08 -9.07
N ILE A 74 -9.25 10.06 -8.74
CA ILE A 74 -9.42 9.26 -7.51
C ILE A 74 -8.76 9.99 -6.35
N ILE A 75 -9.50 10.23 -5.27
CA ILE A 75 -8.95 10.75 -4.02
C ILE A 75 -8.35 9.59 -3.24
N LEU A 76 -7.04 9.66 -2.99
CA LEU A 76 -6.32 8.69 -2.17
C LEU A 76 -6.45 9.03 -0.68
N ALA A 77 -6.39 10.32 -0.34
CA ALA A 77 -6.52 10.82 1.02
C ALA A 77 -6.85 12.31 1.06
N ASN A 78 -7.34 12.76 2.21
CA ASN A 78 -7.43 14.18 2.56
C ASN A 78 -6.63 14.43 3.83
N GLY A 79 -5.82 15.49 3.86
CA GLY A 79 -5.02 15.88 5.02
C GLY A 79 -5.22 17.35 5.38
N PRO A 80 -5.37 17.71 6.67
CA PRO A 80 -5.40 19.11 7.08
C PRO A 80 -4.02 19.77 6.90
N LEU A 81 -4.00 21.08 6.68
CA LEU A 81 -2.80 21.89 6.77
C LEU A 81 -2.38 22.04 8.24
N ASP A 82 -1.10 21.83 8.51
CA ASP A 82 -0.48 22.09 9.80
C ASP A 82 -0.10 23.57 9.98
N ALA A 83 0.52 23.90 11.12
CA ALA A 83 0.98 25.26 11.43
C ALA A 83 2.07 25.78 10.47
N ASN A 84 2.70 24.90 9.69
CA ASN A 84 3.69 25.21 8.66
C ASN A 84 3.11 25.10 7.24
N GLN A 85 1.77 25.06 7.12
CA GLN A 85 1.04 24.96 5.85
C GLN A 85 1.37 23.70 5.05
N ASN A 86 1.70 22.60 5.74
CA ASN A 86 1.89 21.30 5.13
C ASN A 86 0.71 20.36 5.43
N ALA A 87 0.30 19.60 4.42
CA ALA A 87 -0.51 18.40 4.58
C ALA A 87 0.36 17.19 4.20
N THR A 88 0.26 16.10 4.95
CA THR A 88 1.02 14.87 4.70
C THR A 88 0.11 13.66 4.51
N PHE A 89 0.52 12.75 3.65
CA PHE A 89 -0.15 11.47 3.41
C PHE A 89 0.88 10.37 3.21
N THR A 90 0.84 9.33 4.04
CA THR A 90 1.72 8.17 3.92
C THR A 90 0.90 6.93 3.54
N THR A 91 1.35 6.20 2.51
CA THR A 91 0.71 4.94 2.08
C THR A 91 1.73 3.91 1.64
N ASN A 92 1.45 2.65 1.89
CA ASN A 92 2.17 1.49 1.36
C ASN A 92 1.28 0.57 0.50
N GLN A 93 0.09 1.06 0.14
CA GLN A 93 -0.96 0.28 -0.54
C GLN A 93 -0.98 0.47 -2.06
N LEU A 94 -0.06 1.30 -2.60
CA LEU A 94 0.06 1.47 -4.04
C LEU A 94 0.50 0.15 -4.69
N THR A 95 -0.18 -0.22 -5.77
CA THR A 95 0.11 -1.43 -6.55
C THR A 95 1.41 -1.28 -7.33
N PRO A 96 2.06 -2.37 -7.78
CA PRO A 96 3.20 -2.27 -8.68
C PRO A 96 2.85 -1.49 -9.97
N GLY A 97 3.67 -0.50 -10.32
CA GLY A 97 3.45 0.38 -11.45
C GLY A 97 3.96 1.80 -11.23
N THR A 98 3.67 2.67 -12.20
CA THR A 98 3.95 4.10 -12.14
C THR A 98 2.68 4.84 -11.73
N HIS A 99 2.77 5.66 -10.68
CA HIS A 99 1.67 6.44 -10.13
C HIS A 99 1.95 7.94 -10.31
N VAL A 100 0.94 8.69 -10.76
CA VAL A 100 1.04 10.14 -10.97
C VAL A 100 0.10 10.85 -10.01
N ILE A 101 0.68 11.48 -8.99
CA ILE A 101 -0.06 12.05 -7.86
C ILE A 101 -0.09 13.57 -7.96
N THR A 102 -1.24 14.16 -7.67
CA THR A 102 -1.45 15.61 -7.54
C THR A 102 -2.03 15.94 -6.18
N ALA A 103 -1.80 17.16 -5.71
CA ALA A 103 -2.42 17.71 -4.51
C ALA A 103 -3.33 18.87 -4.89
N SER A 104 -4.53 18.93 -4.31
CA SER A 104 -5.52 19.97 -4.56
C SER A 104 -5.96 20.58 -3.24
N TYR A 105 -5.66 21.87 -3.07
CA TYR A 105 -6.16 22.70 -2.00
C TYR A 105 -7.47 23.36 -2.45
N LEU A 106 -8.54 23.21 -1.67
CA LEU A 106 -9.88 23.69 -2.05
C LEU A 106 -10.11 25.19 -1.78
N GLY A 107 -9.18 25.86 -1.11
CA GLY A 107 -9.34 27.23 -0.65
C GLY A 107 -9.97 27.32 0.75
N ASP A 108 -10.02 28.54 1.28
CA ASP A 108 -10.70 28.90 2.52
C ASP A 108 -11.40 30.26 2.39
N ALA A 109 -11.84 30.86 3.50
CA ALA A 109 -12.53 32.15 3.48
C ALA A 109 -11.68 33.29 2.88
N SER A 110 -10.36 33.14 2.91
CA SER A 110 -9.37 34.17 2.58
C SER A 110 -8.45 33.78 1.44
N ASN A 111 -8.43 32.52 1.01
CA ASN A 111 -7.53 31.98 -0.01
C ASN A 111 -8.32 31.20 -1.08
N VAL A 112 -8.03 31.47 -2.34
CA VAL A 112 -8.56 30.71 -3.49
C VAL A 112 -7.92 29.33 -3.49
N GLY A 113 -8.63 28.30 -3.95
CA GLY A 113 -8.05 26.96 -4.12
C GLY A 113 -6.93 26.92 -5.17
N SER A 114 -6.01 25.97 -5.02
CA SER A 114 -4.89 25.76 -5.93
C SER A 114 -4.56 24.27 -6.09
N SER A 115 -3.87 23.92 -7.17
CA SER A 115 -3.42 22.55 -7.44
C SER A 115 -1.92 22.51 -7.68
N SER A 116 -1.29 21.41 -7.28
CA SER A 116 0.14 21.18 -7.52
C SER A 116 0.42 20.72 -8.95
N ALA A 117 1.68 20.85 -9.36
CA ALA A 117 2.23 20.02 -10.43
C ALA A 117 2.17 18.52 -10.03
N PRO A 118 2.09 17.60 -11.01
CA PRO A 118 2.11 16.17 -10.73
C PRO A 118 3.48 15.70 -10.23
N VAL A 119 3.47 14.75 -9.29
CA VAL A 119 4.64 14.00 -8.84
C VAL A 119 4.48 12.55 -9.23
N THR A 120 5.48 12.01 -9.91
CA THR A 120 5.51 10.60 -10.30
C THR A 120 6.26 9.79 -9.26
N VAL A 121 5.65 8.68 -8.82
CA VAL A 121 6.33 7.66 -8.01
C VAL A 121 6.24 6.30 -8.69
N THR A 122 7.23 5.44 -8.45
CA THR A 122 7.26 4.09 -9.01
C THR A 122 7.27 3.05 -7.91
N VAL A 123 6.36 2.09 -8.00
CA VAL A 123 6.30 0.94 -7.11
C VAL A 123 6.76 -0.28 -7.90
N THR A 124 7.88 -0.88 -7.50
CA THR A 124 8.37 -2.11 -8.11
C THR A 124 7.66 -3.32 -7.49
N ALA A 125 7.34 -4.32 -8.30
CA ALA A 125 6.77 -5.57 -7.80
C ALA A 125 7.78 -6.30 -6.91
N ILE A 126 7.28 -7.08 -5.95
CA ILE A 126 8.11 -8.07 -5.27
C ILE A 126 8.38 -9.20 -6.28
N ASN A 127 9.59 -9.23 -6.86
CA ASN A 127 10.02 -10.37 -7.66
C ASN A 127 10.36 -11.51 -6.70
N SER A 128 9.38 -12.36 -6.40
CA SER A 128 9.61 -13.59 -5.66
C SER A 128 10.54 -14.51 -6.46
N PRO A 129 11.72 -14.90 -5.94
CA PRO A 129 12.58 -15.85 -6.64
C PRO A 129 11.82 -17.17 -6.89
N PRO A 130 11.98 -17.81 -8.07
CA PRO A 130 11.29 -19.06 -8.34
C PRO A 130 11.72 -20.16 -7.37
N SER A 131 10.81 -21.09 -7.07
CA SER A 131 11.11 -22.32 -6.35
C SER A 131 10.65 -23.55 -7.14
N SER A 132 11.26 -24.69 -6.86
CA SER A 132 10.83 -26.00 -7.34
C SER A 132 10.70 -26.97 -6.18
N ILE A 133 9.67 -27.80 -6.22
CA ILE A 133 9.41 -28.84 -5.24
C ILE A 133 9.48 -30.21 -5.93
N ASN A 134 10.27 -31.12 -5.35
CA ASN A 134 10.36 -32.52 -5.75
C ASN A 134 9.74 -33.38 -4.66
N LEU A 135 8.84 -34.28 -5.04
CA LEU A 135 8.14 -35.17 -4.12
C LEU A 135 8.60 -36.60 -4.34
N SER A 136 8.84 -37.31 -3.24
CA SER A 136 9.24 -38.72 -3.22
C SER A 136 8.56 -39.44 -2.06
N TYR A 137 8.48 -40.76 -2.12
CA TYR A 137 8.04 -41.57 -0.99
C TYR A 137 8.88 -42.83 -0.84
N THR A 138 8.96 -43.34 0.39
CA THR A 138 9.63 -44.61 0.72
C THR A 138 8.79 -45.42 1.71
N PRO A 139 8.76 -46.76 1.59
CA PRO A 139 9.31 -47.57 0.50
C PRO A 139 8.59 -47.36 -0.84
N SER A 140 9.29 -47.56 -1.97
CA SER A 140 8.76 -47.33 -3.33
C SER A 140 7.70 -48.36 -3.76
N ASP A 141 7.69 -49.53 -3.10
CA ASP A 141 6.74 -50.62 -3.33
C ASP A 141 6.26 -51.17 -1.96
N PRO A 142 5.22 -50.57 -1.35
CA PRO A 142 4.68 -51.06 -0.10
C PRO A 142 3.91 -52.36 -0.30
N THR A 143 4.37 -53.42 0.36
CA THR A 143 3.80 -54.76 0.19
C THR A 143 2.64 -55.06 1.16
N SER A 144 2.27 -54.12 2.03
CA SER A 144 1.12 -54.28 2.95
C SER A 144 0.46 -52.95 3.33
N SER A 145 -0.86 -52.99 3.56
CA SER A 145 -1.71 -51.83 3.92
C SER A 145 -1.36 -51.14 5.25
N ASN A 146 -0.48 -51.73 6.05
CA ASN A 146 -0.05 -51.16 7.33
C ASN A 146 1.41 -50.69 7.32
N THR A 147 2.07 -50.69 6.17
CA THR A 147 3.44 -50.18 6.04
C THR A 147 3.41 -48.66 6.14
N PRO A 148 4.07 -48.04 7.14
CA PRO A 148 4.17 -46.59 7.20
C PRO A 148 4.98 -46.09 6.01
N ILE A 149 4.38 -45.21 5.21
CA ILE A 149 5.03 -44.56 4.07
C ILE A 149 5.57 -43.21 4.53
N THR A 150 6.85 -42.99 4.32
CA THR A 150 7.48 -41.68 4.48
C THR A 150 7.38 -40.93 3.16
N VAL A 151 6.69 -39.79 3.15
CA VAL A 151 6.59 -38.90 1.99
C VAL A 151 7.47 -37.69 2.25
N THR A 152 8.41 -37.42 1.34
CA THR A 152 9.40 -36.35 1.47
C THR A 152 9.29 -35.39 0.31
N ALA A 153 9.14 -34.11 0.64
CA ALA A 153 9.19 -32.99 -0.28
C ALA A 153 10.52 -32.23 -0.09
N SER A 154 11.29 -32.10 -1.17
CA SER A 154 12.48 -31.26 -1.24
C SER A 154 12.18 -30.00 -2.03
N VAL A 155 12.42 -28.83 -1.45
CA VAL A 155 12.18 -27.51 -2.04
C VAL A 155 13.50 -26.81 -2.27
N SER A 156 13.75 -26.42 -3.51
CA SER A 156 14.95 -25.68 -3.93
C SER A 156 14.57 -24.35 -4.58
N GLY A 157 15.42 -23.33 -4.39
CA GLY A 157 15.31 -22.07 -5.12
C GLY A 157 15.86 -22.18 -6.55
N PHE A 158 15.62 -21.16 -7.38
CA PHE A 158 16.16 -21.09 -8.73
C PHE A 158 17.70 -21.00 -8.71
N GLN A 159 18.36 -21.82 -9.54
CA GLN A 159 19.80 -22.12 -9.56
C GLN A 159 20.28 -22.82 -8.28
N ASN A 160 20.30 -24.14 -8.36
CA ASN A 160 20.56 -25.16 -7.33
C ASN A 160 21.86 -25.05 -6.49
N THR A 161 22.51 -23.89 -6.38
CA THR A 161 23.77 -23.72 -5.63
C THR A 161 24.09 -22.28 -5.14
N GLN A 162 23.31 -21.24 -5.45
CA GLN A 162 23.70 -19.85 -5.14
C GLN A 162 22.68 -18.97 -4.39
N GLY A 163 21.48 -19.49 -4.11
CA GLY A 163 20.44 -18.76 -3.35
C GLY A 163 20.31 -19.21 -1.89
N PRO A 164 19.72 -18.38 -1.00
CA PRO A 164 19.36 -18.81 0.34
C PRO A 164 18.38 -19.99 0.28
N ILE A 165 18.54 -20.98 1.16
CA ILE A 165 17.68 -22.16 1.20
C ILE A 165 16.22 -21.70 1.44
N PRO A 166 15.23 -22.19 0.66
CA PRO A 166 13.83 -21.86 0.87
C PRO A 166 13.38 -22.20 2.29
N THR A 167 12.68 -21.25 2.94
CA THR A 167 12.04 -21.45 4.25
C THR A 167 10.54 -21.37 4.09
N GLY A 168 9.80 -21.94 5.03
CA GLY A 168 8.34 -21.97 5.01
C GLY A 168 7.85 -23.38 5.27
N SER A 169 6.77 -23.79 4.61
CA SER A 169 6.12 -25.08 4.87
C SER A 169 5.65 -25.75 3.59
N VAL A 170 5.55 -27.07 3.64
CA VAL A 170 4.93 -27.90 2.61
C VAL A 170 3.63 -28.49 3.15
N THR A 171 2.55 -28.30 2.41
CA THR A 171 1.28 -29.01 2.63
C THR A 171 1.23 -30.21 1.71
N PHE A 172 1.06 -31.40 2.29
CA PHE A 172 0.91 -32.66 1.56
C PHE A 172 -0.56 -33.02 1.35
N PHE A 173 -0.85 -33.64 0.21
CA PHE A 173 -2.20 -33.99 -0.23
C PHE A 173 -2.27 -35.44 -0.72
N ASP A 174 -3.45 -36.05 -0.60
CA ASP A 174 -3.86 -37.23 -1.37
C ASP A 174 -5.08 -36.84 -2.22
N GLY A 175 -4.86 -36.74 -3.54
CA GLY A 175 -5.75 -36.04 -4.46
C GLY A 175 -5.89 -34.58 -4.03
N ASN A 176 -7.13 -34.16 -3.76
CA ASN A 176 -7.44 -32.80 -3.27
C ASN A 176 -7.53 -32.73 -1.74
N THR A 177 -7.38 -33.86 -1.03
CA THR A 177 -7.53 -33.93 0.41
C THR A 177 -6.21 -33.60 1.07
N GLN A 178 -6.17 -32.51 1.84
CA GLN A 178 -5.01 -32.18 2.65
C GLN A 178 -4.77 -33.24 3.72
N ILE A 179 -3.53 -33.73 3.82
CA ILE A 179 -3.10 -34.66 4.85
C ILE A 179 -2.51 -33.89 6.03
N GLN A 180 -1.46 -33.11 5.77
CA GLN A 180 -0.67 -32.45 6.81
C GLN A 180 0.13 -31.29 6.22
N THR A 181 0.38 -30.26 7.02
CA THR A 181 1.38 -29.22 6.71
C THR A 181 2.59 -29.41 7.61
N VAL A 182 3.78 -29.41 7.02
CA VAL A 182 5.06 -29.65 7.70
C VAL A 182 6.02 -28.50 7.37
N PRO A 183 6.66 -27.87 8.37
CA PRO A 183 7.66 -26.85 8.12
C PRO A 183 8.90 -27.44 7.42
N LEU A 184 9.53 -26.65 6.55
CA LEU A 184 10.80 -26.99 5.96
C LEU A 184 11.89 -26.97 7.02
N ASN A 185 12.67 -28.05 7.08
CA ASN A 185 13.94 -28.12 7.76
C ASN A 185 15.04 -28.25 6.70
N ASN A 186 15.85 -27.21 6.54
CA ASN A 186 16.92 -27.17 5.55
C ASN A 186 16.45 -27.49 4.11
N GLY A 187 15.32 -26.92 3.70
CA GLY A 187 14.73 -27.13 2.37
C GLY A 187 13.95 -28.44 2.22
N VAL A 188 13.80 -29.24 3.27
CA VAL A 188 13.09 -30.53 3.22
C VAL A 188 11.94 -30.57 4.22
N ALA A 189 10.78 -31.06 3.79
CA ALA A 189 9.66 -31.43 4.65
C ALA A 189 9.37 -32.93 4.48
N SER A 190 9.10 -33.64 5.58
CA SER A 190 8.79 -35.07 5.55
C SER A 190 7.64 -35.39 6.48
N MET A 191 6.76 -36.29 6.06
CA MET A 191 5.68 -36.84 6.87
C MET A 191 5.66 -38.36 6.75
N GLN A 192 5.11 -39.03 7.77
CA GLN A 192 4.90 -40.47 7.74
C GLN A 192 3.42 -40.77 7.92
N LYS A 193 2.86 -41.62 7.06
CA LYS A 193 1.44 -42.01 7.11
C LYS A 193 1.25 -43.45 6.60
N THR A 194 0.33 -44.18 7.22
CA THR A 194 -0.23 -45.42 6.66
C THR A 194 -1.42 -45.10 5.76
N PHE A 195 -1.45 -45.71 4.59
CA PHE A 195 -2.47 -45.49 3.57
C PHE A 195 -3.35 -46.75 3.43
N SER A 196 -4.63 -46.57 3.15
CA SER A 196 -5.56 -47.67 2.88
C SER A 196 -5.17 -48.41 1.60
N SER A 197 -5.72 -49.60 1.35
CA SER A 197 -5.56 -50.26 0.06
C SER A 197 -6.16 -49.41 -1.08
N GLY A 198 -5.54 -49.47 -2.26
CA GLY A 198 -5.93 -48.69 -3.44
C GLY A 198 -4.86 -47.74 -3.96
N GLY A 199 -5.27 -46.90 -4.91
CA GLY A 199 -4.41 -45.90 -5.53
C GLY A 199 -4.54 -44.54 -4.85
N HIS A 200 -3.40 -43.96 -4.48
CA HIS A 200 -3.26 -42.64 -3.87
C HIS A 200 -2.48 -41.71 -4.80
N SER A 201 -2.92 -40.46 -4.92
CA SER A 201 -2.25 -39.44 -5.75
C SER A 201 -1.62 -38.41 -4.84
N LEU A 202 -0.35 -38.62 -4.49
CA LEU A 202 0.33 -37.80 -3.49
C LEU A 202 0.82 -36.50 -4.10
N GLY A 203 0.24 -35.38 -3.68
CA GLY A 203 0.64 -34.03 -4.09
C GLY A 203 1.31 -33.24 -2.96
N ALA A 204 1.99 -32.17 -3.32
CA ALA A 204 2.56 -31.25 -2.34
C ALA A 204 2.53 -29.79 -2.84
N SER A 205 2.28 -28.85 -1.93
CA SER A 205 2.31 -27.41 -2.19
C SER A 205 3.22 -26.71 -1.21
N TYR A 206 4.14 -25.89 -1.71
CA TYR A 206 5.08 -25.09 -0.93
C TYR A 206 4.58 -23.65 -0.75
N THR A 207 4.68 -23.18 0.49
CA THR A 207 4.43 -21.78 0.87
C THR A 207 5.67 -21.21 1.54
N SER A 208 6.10 -20.02 1.10
CA SER A 208 7.37 -19.42 1.53
C SER A 208 7.20 -18.47 2.73
N THR A 209 8.22 -18.44 3.59
CA THR A 209 8.40 -17.38 4.60
C THR A 209 9.58 -16.44 4.30
N ASN A 210 10.37 -16.74 3.26
CA ASN A 210 11.51 -15.92 2.82
C ASN A 210 11.33 -15.37 1.39
N GLY A 211 10.08 -15.23 0.95
CA GLY A 211 9.72 -14.49 -0.27
C GLY A 211 9.85 -15.27 -1.58
N TYR A 212 10.20 -16.55 -1.56
CA TYR A 212 10.16 -17.41 -2.75
C TYR A 212 8.73 -17.58 -3.27
N ALA A 213 8.60 -17.72 -4.58
CA ALA A 213 7.31 -17.98 -5.22
C ALA A 213 6.79 -19.35 -4.76
N PRO A 214 5.47 -19.50 -4.51
CA PRO A 214 4.89 -20.80 -4.20
C PRO A 214 5.09 -21.76 -5.38
N SER A 215 5.26 -23.05 -5.08
CA SER A 215 5.40 -24.10 -6.08
C SER A 215 4.66 -25.36 -5.65
N SER A 216 4.30 -26.20 -6.61
CA SER A 216 3.57 -27.44 -6.35
C SER A 216 4.19 -28.61 -7.11
N ALA A 217 4.25 -29.77 -6.47
CA ALA A 217 4.63 -31.02 -7.11
C ALA A 217 3.35 -31.75 -7.55
N GLN A 218 3.32 -32.19 -8.81
CA GLN A 218 2.22 -33.02 -9.30
C GLN A 218 2.19 -34.38 -8.60
N GLY A 219 0.99 -34.97 -8.57
CA GLY A 219 0.70 -36.22 -7.89
C GLY A 219 1.62 -37.37 -8.28
N ILE A 220 2.49 -37.83 -7.37
CA ILE A 220 3.15 -39.13 -7.55
C ILE A 220 2.19 -40.24 -7.11
N VAL A 221 2.08 -41.29 -7.91
CA VAL A 221 1.11 -42.37 -7.65
C VAL A 221 1.72 -43.36 -6.67
N LEU A 222 1.04 -43.54 -5.54
CA LEU A 222 1.31 -44.59 -4.56
C LEU A 222 0.21 -45.65 -4.69
N LYS A 223 0.59 -46.92 -4.84
CA LYS A 223 -0.37 -48.04 -4.85
C LYS A 223 -0.14 -48.89 -3.62
N ILE A 224 -1.21 -49.15 -2.89
CA ILE A 224 -1.23 -50.05 -1.74
C ILE A 224 -2.02 -51.31 -2.17
N PRO A 225 -1.43 -52.51 -2.05
CA PRO A 225 -2.11 -53.77 -2.35
C PRO A 225 -3.41 -53.99 -1.58
#